data_AF-A0A3S3KTP8-F1
#
_entry.id   AF-A0A3S3KTP8-F1
#
_cell.length_a   1.000
_cell.length_b   1.000
_cell.length_c   1.000
_cell.angle_alpha   90.00
_cell.angle_beta   90.00
_cell.angle_gamma   90.00
#
_symmetry.space_group_name_H-M   'P 1'
#
loop_
_entity.id
_entity.type
_entity.pdbx_description
1 polymer ?
#
loop_
_entity_poly.entity_id
_entity_poly.type
_entity_poly.pdbx_seq_one_letter_code
_entity_poly.pdbx_strand_id
1 'polypeptide(L)'
;MVQDLTIGVRVVRYHRDRWRLPDGRIVVAPLPDGVDGHFGLELRRLVLSLYHQGQSTVERIVALLRDFGVSISKRQVVRILTSKIDTFVAEAKQVLTAGLASAGWVSVDDTGARHGAVNGVCTQIGNDRFAVFTTTKSKSRLNFLQLLHGGSARWVLNAASRAYMLERGLPVITTDLLHAGREPSGFEDAASWDAHRNYSGPCQGQESLNLWGYGSH
;
A
#
# COMPACT_ATOMS: atom_id res chain seq x y z
N MET A 1 -3.39 2.78 42.24
CA MET A 1 -4.41 2.39 41.24
C MET A 1 -4.03 1.01 40.72
N VAL A 2 -4.99 0.09 40.58
CA VAL A 2 -4.76 -1.26 40.05
C VAL A 2 -5.64 -1.47 38.82
N GLN A 3 -5.12 -2.12 37.78
CA GLN A 3 -5.83 -2.46 36.55
C GLN A 3 -5.77 -3.99 36.34
N ASP A 4 -6.83 -4.55 35.74
CA ASP A 4 -6.99 -5.99 35.48
C ASP A 4 -7.40 -6.24 34.00
N LEU A 5 -7.30 -7.49 33.52
CA LEU A 5 -7.57 -7.90 32.14
C LEU A 5 -8.58 -9.05 32.08
N THR A 6 -9.73 -8.81 31.44
CA THR A 6 -10.73 -9.84 31.18
C THR A 6 -10.69 -10.31 29.73
N ILE A 7 -10.58 -11.62 29.52
CA ILE A 7 -10.61 -12.26 28.19
C ILE A 7 -11.73 -13.30 28.20
N GLY A 8 -12.59 -13.29 27.17
CA GLY A 8 -13.66 -14.27 27.03
C GLY A 8 -14.22 -14.36 25.61
N VAL A 9 -14.79 -15.52 25.27
CA VAL A 9 -15.36 -15.78 23.94
C VAL A 9 -16.87 -15.55 23.96
N ARG A 10 -17.33 -14.68 23.06
CA ARG A 10 -18.75 -14.42 22.84
C ARG A 10 -19.21 -15.03 21.52
N VAL A 11 -20.19 -15.92 21.58
CA VAL A 11 -20.81 -16.53 20.39
C VAL A 11 -22.14 -15.83 20.11
N VAL A 12 -22.29 -15.28 18.92
CA VAL A 12 -23.52 -14.62 18.46
C VAL A 12 -24.13 -15.46 17.34
N ARG A 13 -25.39 -15.88 17.50
CA ARG A 13 -26.15 -16.60 16.47
C ARG A 13 -27.04 -15.61 15.72
N TYR A 14 -26.75 -15.40 14.44
CA TYR A 14 -27.58 -14.57 13.57
C TYR A 14 -28.68 -15.41 12.92
N HIS A 15 -29.93 -15.07 13.22
CA HIS A 15 -31.08 -15.59 12.51
C HIS A 15 -31.33 -14.70 11.29
N ARG A 16 -31.37 -15.30 10.10
CA ARG A 16 -31.53 -14.60 8.83
C ARG A 16 -32.78 -15.12 8.15
N ASP A 17 -33.65 -14.21 7.75
CA ASP A 17 -34.82 -14.56 6.98
C ASP A 17 -34.43 -15.10 5.61
N ARG A 18 -35.22 -16.07 5.13
CA ARG A 18 -35.01 -16.76 3.87
C ARG A 18 -36.33 -16.81 3.12
N TRP A 19 -36.37 -16.17 1.97
CA TRP A 19 -37.55 -16.12 1.11
C TRP A 19 -37.33 -16.93 -0.16
N ARG A 20 -38.38 -17.61 -0.62
CA ARG A 20 -38.44 -18.21 -1.95
C ARG A 20 -39.20 -17.26 -2.87
N LEU A 21 -38.54 -16.82 -3.93
CA LEU A 21 -39.12 -16.00 -4.98
C LEU A 21 -40.08 -16.84 -5.85
N PRO A 22 -41.03 -16.22 -6.57
CA PRO A 22 -41.97 -16.92 -7.46
C PRO A 22 -41.30 -17.77 -8.54
N ASP A 23 -40.09 -17.40 -8.96
CA ASP A 23 -39.28 -18.14 -9.94
C ASP A 23 -38.47 -19.30 -9.32
N GLY A 24 -38.67 -19.59 -8.03
CA GLY A 24 -37.99 -20.66 -7.29
C GLY A 24 -36.64 -20.27 -6.70
N ARG A 25 -36.09 -19.08 -7.01
CA ARG A 25 -34.84 -18.60 -6.40
C ARG A 25 -35.02 -18.36 -4.91
N ILE A 26 -33.92 -18.47 -4.16
CA ILE A 26 -33.91 -18.27 -2.71
C ILE A 26 -33.07 -17.05 -2.38
N VAL A 27 -33.66 -16.10 -1.68
CA VAL A 27 -32.98 -14.91 -1.17
C VAL A 27 -32.84 -15.04 0.35
N VAL A 28 -31.64 -14.77 0.86
CA VAL A 28 -31.37 -14.76 2.31
C VAL A 28 -31.00 -13.34 2.70
N ALA A 29 -31.66 -12.79 3.72
CA ALA A 29 -31.36 -11.46 4.27
C ALA A 29 -29.85 -11.33 4.52
N PRO A 30 -29.16 -10.24 4.18
CA PRO A 30 -27.73 -10.11 4.42
C PRO A 30 -27.40 -10.22 5.92
N LEU A 31 -26.14 -10.53 6.25
CA LEU A 31 -25.66 -10.35 7.62
C LEU A 31 -25.55 -8.85 7.93
N PRO A 32 -25.60 -8.44 9.22
CA PRO A 32 -25.33 -7.06 9.60
C PRO A 32 -23.96 -6.59 9.11
N ASP A 33 -23.82 -5.29 8.85
CA ASP A 33 -22.55 -4.69 8.44
C ASP A 33 -21.43 -5.02 9.44
N GLY A 34 -20.26 -5.35 8.90
CA GLY A 34 -19.09 -5.78 9.70
C GLY A 34 -19.10 -7.25 10.13
N VAL A 35 -20.19 -7.99 9.90
CA VAL A 35 -20.24 -9.45 10.13
C VAL A 35 -19.94 -10.18 8.83
N ASP A 36 -18.67 -10.57 8.70
CA ASP A 36 -18.19 -11.35 7.58
C ASP A 36 -17.66 -12.69 8.09
N GLY A 37 -18.08 -13.80 7.47
CA GLY A 37 -17.64 -15.14 7.83
C GLY A 37 -17.92 -15.56 9.29
N HIS A 38 -17.03 -16.40 9.84
CA HIS A 38 -17.23 -17.09 11.12
C HIS A 38 -16.66 -16.34 12.34
N PHE A 39 -15.82 -15.33 12.11
CA PHE A 39 -15.09 -14.62 13.16
C PHE A 39 -15.35 -13.12 13.07
N GLY A 40 -15.78 -12.53 14.19
CA GLY A 40 -16.06 -11.09 14.29
C GLY A 40 -14.82 -10.21 14.18
N LEU A 41 -15.05 -8.91 14.01
CA LEU A 41 -14.01 -7.90 13.78
C LEU A 41 -12.95 -7.87 14.88
N GLU A 42 -13.35 -7.94 16.15
CA GLU A 42 -12.42 -7.84 17.28
C GLU A 42 -11.42 -9.01 17.34
N LEU A 43 -11.88 -10.24 17.07
CA LEU A 43 -10.96 -11.39 17.00
C LEU A 43 -9.99 -11.23 15.82
N ARG A 44 -10.48 -10.75 14.67
CA ARG A 44 -9.62 -10.49 13.49
C ARG A 44 -8.56 -9.43 13.80
N ARG A 45 -8.95 -8.33 14.46
CA ARG A 45 -8.04 -7.27 14.93
C ARG A 45 -6.97 -7.83 15.86
N LEU A 46 -7.37 -8.62 16.86
CA LEU A 46 -6.44 -9.26 17.77
C LEU A 46 -5.43 -10.16 17.04
N VAL A 47 -5.88 -11.00 16.09
CA VAL A 47 -5.00 -11.84 15.28
C VAL A 47 -3.98 -11.02 14.50
N LEU A 48 -4.41 -9.92 13.87
CA LEU A 48 -3.52 -9.03 13.12
C LEU A 48 -2.51 -8.34 14.04
N SER A 49 -2.94 -7.84 15.20
CA SER A 49 -2.05 -7.23 16.19
C SER A 49 -1.02 -8.22 16.73
N LEU A 50 -1.43 -9.43 17.12
CA LEU A 50 -0.52 -10.46 17.62
C LEU A 50 0.52 -10.86 16.57
N TYR A 51 0.12 -10.96 15.31
CA TYR A 51 1.01 -11.36 14.22
C TYR A 51 1.97 -10.22 13.82
N HIS A 52 1.44 -9.04 13.50
CA HIS A 52 2.24 -7.95 12.93
C HIS A 52 2.97 -7.13 13.99
N GLN A 53 2.32 -6.78 15.11
CA GLN A 53 2.95 -6.01 16.18
C GLN A 53 3.62 -6.94 17.20
N GLY A 54 2.92 -7.99 17.61
CA GLY A 54 3.40 -8.96 18.59
C GLY A 54 4.39 -9.99 18.05
N GLN A 55 4.67 -9.99 16.73
CA GLN A 55 5.60 -10.91 16.04
C GLN A 55 5.36 -12.39 16.41
N SER A 56 4.11 -12.75 16.73
CA SER A 56 3.76 -14.09 17.14
C SER A 56 3.57 -15.00 15.93
N THR A 57 4.08 -16.23 16.01
CA THR A 57 3.88 -17.22 14.96
C THR A 57 2.41 -17.66 14.87
N VAL A 58 1.98 -18.12 13.70
CA VAL A 58 0.61 -18.61 13.48
C VAL A 58 0.26 -19.72 14.48
N GLU A 59 1.20 -20.63 14.75
CA GLU A 59 1.05 -21.73 15.70
C GLU A 59 0.78 -21.22 17.11
N ARG A 60 1.54 -20.20 17.57
CA ARG A 60 1.36 -19.59 18.89
C ARG A 60 0.03 -18.87 19.00
N ILE A 61 -0.37 -18.14 17.94
CA ILE A 61 -1.67 -17.47 17.90
C ILE A 61 -2.81 -18.49 17.98
N VAL A 62 -2.73 -19.59 17.23
CA VAL A 62 -3.75 -20.65 17.28
C VAL A 62 -3.84 -21.27 18.68
N ALA A 63 -2.70 -21.58 19.30
CA ALA A 63 -2.66 -22.13 20.65
C ALA A 63 -3.31 -21.16 21.66
N LEU A 64 -2.87 -19.90 21.66
CA LEU A 64 -3.39 -18.87 22.56
C LEU A 64 -4.91 -18.67 22.41
N LEU A 65 -5.40 -18.60 21.17
CA LEU A 65 -6.83 -18.44 20.93
C LEU A 65 -7.65 -19.65 21.39
N ARG A 66 -7.11 -20.87 21.26
CA ARG A 66 -7.76 -22.08 21.75
C ARG A 66 -7.78 -22.13 23.27
N ASP A 67 -6.72 -21.67 23.93
CA ASP A 67 -6.66 -21.55 25.39
C ASP A 67 -7.69 -20.54 25.92
N PHE A 68 -8.00 -19.50 25.14
CA PHE A 68 -9.11 -18.59 25.43
C PHE A 68 -10.50 -19.21 25.16
N GLY A 69 -10.58 -20.39 24.54
CA GLY A 69 -11.83 -21.08 24.20
C GLY A 69 -12.34 -20.81 22.77
N VAL A 70 -11.53 -20.20 21.89
CA VAL A 70 -11.94 -19.95 20.50
C VAL A 70 -11.77 -21.22 19.66
N SER A 71 -12.86 -21.69 19.06
CA SER A 71 -12.83 -22.77 18.07
C SER A 71 -12.26 -22.28 16.73
N ILE A 72 -10.94 -22.34 16.56
CA ILE A 72 -10.23 -21.90 15.35
C ILE A 72 -9.15 -22.90 14.91
N SER A 73 -8.93 -22.95 13.60
CA SER A 73 -7.87 -23.74 12.95
C SER A 73 -6.74 -22.84 12.42
N LYS A 74 -5.55 -23.43 12.23
CA LYS A 74 -4.40 -22.78 11.57
C LYS A 74 -4.78 -22.18 10.22
N ARG A 75 -5.51 -22.91 9.37
CA ARG A 75 -5.95 -22.42 8.06
C ARG A 75 -6.84 -21.18 8.17
N GLN A 76 -7.70 -21.10 9.18
CA GLN A 76 -8.53 -19.94 9.40
C GLN A 76 -7.72 -18.71 9.88
N VAL A 77 -6.73 -18.90 10.75
CA VAL A 77 -5.81 -17.82 11.15
C VAL A 77 -5.04 -17.31 9.93
N VAL A 78 -4.44 -18.21 9.13
CA VAL A 78 -3.76 -17.83 7.88
C VAL A 78 -4.71 -17.07 6.96
N ARG A 79 -5.96 -17.52 6.81
CA ARG A 79 -6.95 -16.81 6.00
C ARG A 79 -7.24 -15.42 6.56
N ILE A 80 -7.34 -15.23 7.88
CA ILE A 80 -7.51 -13.89 8.48
C ILE A 80 -6.33 -12.99 8.11
N LEU A 81 -5.10 -13.51 8.19
CA LEU A 81 -3.87 -12.77 7.90
C LEU A 81 -3.71 -12.44 6.40
N THR A 82 -4.28 -13.25 5.51
CA THR A 82 -4.11 -13.07 4.06
C THR A 82 -5.34 -12.51 3.34
N SER A 83 -6.52 -12.61 3.93
CA SER A 83 -7.76 -12.08 3.37
C SER A 83 -7.82 -10.56 3.53
N LYS A 84 -8.35 -9.86 2.52
CA LYS A 84 -8.53 -8.39 2.54
C LYS A 84 -7.25 -7.56 2.65
N ILE A 85 -6.09 -8.12 2.25
CA ILE A 85 -4.84 -7.35 2.09
C ILE A 85 -5.10 -6.11 1.23
N ASP A 86 -5.90 -6.21 0.17
CA ASP A 86 -6.20 -5.07 -0.71
C ASP A 86 -6.87 -3.91 0.01
N THR A 87 -7.74 -4.17 0.99
CA THR A 87 -8.39 -3.12 1.80
C THR A 87 -7.38 -2.43 2.70
N PHE A 88 -6.48 -3.18 3.34
CA PHE A 88 -5.40 -2.59 4.15
C PHE A 88 -4.38 -1.85 3.31
N VAL A 89 -4.08 -2.34 2.09
CA VAL A 89 -3.23 -1.63 1.14
C VAL A 89 -3.88 -0.32 0.69
N ALA A 90 -5.19 -0.33 0.42
CA ALA A 90 -5.94 0.89 0.09
C ALA A 90 -5.95 1.88 1.26
N GLU A 91 -6.18 1.40 2.49
CA GLU A 91 -6.11 2.21 3.70
C GLU A 91 -4.71 2.79 3.92
N ALA A 92 -3.65 1.99 3.80
CA ALA A 92 -2.27 2.45 3.91
C ALA A 92 -1.94 3.53 2.86
N LYS A 93 -2.45 3.39 1.63
CA LYS A 93 -2.34 4.44 0.60
C LYS A 93 -3.07 5.73 1.01
N GLN A 94 -4.28 5.62 1.53
CA GLN A 94 -5.04 6.78 2.02
C GLN A 94 -4.34 7.48 3.19
N VAL A 95 -3.78 6.71 4.14
CA VAL A 95 -2.96 7.23 5.24
C VAL A 95 -1.73 7.94 4.71
N LEU A 96 -1.03 7.37 3.72
CA LEU A 96 0.13 8.02 3.11
C LEU A 96 -0.26 9.34 2.43
N THR A 97 -1.33 9.34 1.62
CA THR A 97 -1.82 10.55 0.94
C THR A 97 -2.21 11.65 1.94
N ALA A 98 -3.01 11.32 2.95
CA ALA A 98 -3.43 12.28 3.97
C ALA A 98 -2.25 12.75 4.84
N GLY A 99 -1.34 11.84 5.17
CA GLY A 99 -0.11 12.12 5.91
C GLY A 99 0.76 13.11 5.17
N LEU A 100 1.07 12.85 3.89
CA LEU A 100 1.90 13.73 3.06
C LEU A 100 1.25 15.10 2.81
N ALA A 101 -0.08 15.16 2.63
CA ALA A 101 -0.78 16.42 2.43
C ALA A 101 -0.74 17.36 3.65
N SER A 102 -0.57 16.80 4.85
CA SER A 102 -0.61 17.55 6.12
C SER A 102 0.74 17.65 6.84
N ALA A 103 1.75 16.90 6.38
CA ALA A 103 3.05 16.82 7.02
C ALA A 103 3.95 18.01 6.64
N GLY A 104 4.49 18.70 7.65
CA GLY A 104 5.57 19.67 7.46
C GLY A 104 6.93 19.02 7.21
N TRP A 105 7.05 17.73 7.54
CA TRP A 105 8.25 16.92 7.31
C TRP A 105 7.89 15.43 7.33
N VAL A 106 8.70 14.62 6.66
CA VAL A 106 8.65 13.15 6.73
C VAL A 106 10.06 12.58 6.86
N SER A 107 10.19 11.49 7.61
CA SER A 107 11.38 10.63 7.59
C SER A 107 11.16 9.46 6.65
N VAL A 108 12.27 8.93 6.13
CA VAL A 108 12.30 7.77 5.25
C VAL A 108 13.41 6.85 5.71
N ASP A 109 13.10 5.57 5.88
CA ASP A 109 14.09 4.54 6.16
C ASP A 109 13.88 3.33 5.25
N ASP A 110 14.97 2.66 4.88
CA ASP A 110 14.94 1.44 4.07
C ASP A 110 15.56 0.29 4.86
N THR A 111 14.73 -0.68 5.23
CA THR A 111 15.17 -1.92 5.88
C THR A 111 15.15 -3.07 4.88
N GLY A 112 16.21 -3.88 4.86
CA GLY A 112 16.25 -5.09 4.03
C GLY A 112 15.14 -6.06 4.42
N ALA A 113 14.35 -6.53 3.45
CA ALA A 113 13.25 -7.45 3.67
C ALA A 113 13.40 -8.67 2.77
N ARG A 114 13.43 -9.88 3.32
CA ARG A 114 13.55 -11.10 2.51
C ARG A 114 12.18 -11.76 2.36
N HIS A 115 11.68 -11.87 1.13
CA HIS A 115 10.38 -12.48 0.84
C HIS A 115 10.55 -13.62 -0.16
N GLY A 116 10.17 -14.85 0.22
CA GLY A 116 10.23 -16.01 -0.68
C GLY A 116 11.63 -16.30 -1.23
N ALA A 117 12.67 -16.13 -0.39
CA ALA A 117 14.09 -16.22 -0.77
C ALA A 117 14.63 -15.13 -1.74
N VAL A 118 13.80 -14.15 -2.11
CA VAL A 118 14.22 -12.96 -2.87
C VAL A 118 14.48 -11.80 -1.91
N ASN A 119 15.58 -11.09 -2.12
CA ASN A 119 15.86 -9.87 -1.39
C ASN A 119 14.93 -8.76 -1.90
N GLY A 120 14.26 -8.08 -0.98
CA GLY A 120 13.47 -6.89 -1.19
C GLY A 120 13.85 -5.82 -0.17
N VAL A 121 13.17 -4.69 -0.26
CA VAL A 121 13.42 -3.50 0.54
C VAL A 121 12.09 -3.05 1.09
N CYS A 122 11.98 -2.96 2.41
CA CYS A 122 10.86 -2.35 3.09
C CYS A 122 11.20 -0.87 3.32
N THR A 123 10.50 0.01 2.62
CA THR A 123 10.61 1.46 2.81
C THR A 123 9.55 1.89 3.82
N GLN A 124 9.99 2.55 4.88
CA GLN A 124 9.15 3.26 5.83
C GLN A 124 9.08 4.74 5.40
N ILE A 125 7.87 5.31 5.39
CA ILE A 125 7.63 6.75 5.21
C ILE A 125 6.68 7.21 6.31
N GLY A 126 7.01 8.30 7.01
CA GLY A 126 6.16 8.79 8.09
C GLY A 126 6.76 9.92 8.92
N ASN A 127 6.08 10.26 10.00
CA ASN A 127 6.51 11.21 11.03
C ASN A 127 5.85 10.86 12.38
N ASP A 128 5.71 11.83 13.27
CA ASP A 128 5.05 11.68 14.58
C ASP A 128 3.54 11.36 14.48
N ARG A 129 2.91 11.55 13.32
CA ARG A 129 1.46 11.39 13.12
C ARG A 129 1.06 10.17 12.31
N PHE A 130 1.96 9.63 11.49
CA PHE A 130 1.67 8.45 10.66
C PHE A 130 2.94 7.69 10.30
N ALA A 131 2.79 6.41 9.97
CA ALA A 131 3.84 5.59 9.38
C ALA A 131 3.24 4.58 8.40
N VAL A 132 3.80 4.51 7.21
CA VAL A 132 3.44 3.55 6.16
C VAL A 132 4.67 2.78 5.75
N PHE A 133 4.52 1.46 5.60
CA PHE A 133 5.58 0.53 5.23
C PHE A 133 5.22 -0.13 3.92
N THR A 134 6.13 -0.12 2.94
CA THR A 134 5.93 -0.80 1.66
C THR A 134 7.15 -1.61 1.28
N THR A 135 6.95 -2.89 0.96
CA THR A 135 8.01 -3.78 0.52
C THR A 135 8.04 -3.87 -1.01
N THR A 136 9.17 -3.51 -1.62
CA THR A 136 9.41 -3.66 -3.07
C THR A 136 10.65 -4.51 -3.34
N LYS A 137 10.90 -4.83 -4.61
CA LYS A 137 11.99 -5.75 -5.03
C LYS A 137 13.35 -5.08 -5.19
N SER A 138 13.42 -3.75 -5.21
CA SER A 138 14.65 -3.02 -5.48
C SER A 138 14.73 -1.71 -4.71
N LYS A 139 15.95 -1.38 -4.28
CA LYS A 139 16.28 -0.06 -3.71
C LYS A 139 16.73 0.84 -4.86
N SER A 140 15.92 1.81 -5.22
CA SER A 140 16.31 2.86 -6.16
C SER A 140 15.61 4.17 -5.82
N ARG A 141 16.20 5.29 -6.24
CA ARG A 141 15.58 6.60 -6.05
C ARG A 141 14.23 6.70 -6.78
N LEU A 142 14.10 6.03 -7.93
CA LEU A 142 12.83 5.93 -8.65
C LEU A 142 11.77 5.17 -7.83
N ASN A 143 12.15 4.02 -7.25
CA ASN A 143 11.28 3.26 -6.35
C ASN A 143 10.83 4.13 -5.16
N PHE A 144 11.76 4.86 -4.54
CA PHE A 144 11.42 5.79 -3.46
C PHE A 144 10.38 6.84 -3.90
N LEU A 145 10.59 7.49 -5.04
CA LEU A 145 9.65 8.51 -5.53
C LEU A 145 8.28 7.90 -5.89
N GLN A 146 8.24 6.71 -6.47
CA GLN A 146 6.99 5.99 -6.71
C GLN A 146 6.22 5.70 -5.41
N LEU A 147 6.93 5.28 -4.37
CA LEU A 147 6.35 5.05 -3.05
C LEU A 147 5.86 6.36 -2.43
N LEU A 148 6.64 7.44 -2.53
CA LEU A 148 6.25 8.77 -2.03
C LEU A 148 4.96 9.28 -2.69
N HIS A 149 4.72 8.96 -3.96
CA HIS A 149 3.47 9.30 -4.67
C HIS A 149 2.36 8.25 -4.51
N GLY A 150 2.45 7.34 -3.54
CA GLY A 150 1.41 6.33 -3.27
C GLY A 150 1.21 5.31 -4.40
N GLY A 151 2.22 5.14 -5.27
CA GLY A 151 2.16 4.28 -6.45
C GLY A 151 1.42 4.90 -7.64
N SER A 152 1.07 6.19 -7.57
CA SER A 152 0.46 6.96 -8.67
C SER A 152 1.39 8.09 -9.13
N ALA A 153 2.69 7.81 -9.15
CA ALA A 153 3.63 8.78 -9.67
C ALA A 153 3.37 9.05 -11.14
N ARG A 154 3.42 10.33 -11.49
CA ARG A 154 3.29 10.82 -12.85
C ARG A 154 4.60 11.44 -13.25
N TRP A 155 4.91 11.36 -14.54
CA TRP A 155 6.02 12.12 -15.10
C TRP A 155 5.45 13.46 -15.58
N VAL A 156 5.97 14.56 -15.07
CA VAL A 156 5.55 15.92 -15.41
C VAL A 156 6.75 16.66 -15.96
N LEU A 157 6.58 17.22 -17.15
CA LEU A 157 7.50 18.20 -17.72
C LEU A 157 6.94 19.59 -17.48
N ASN A 158 7.69 20.41 -16.76
CA ASN A 158 7.36 21.79 -16.42
C ASN A 158 8.63 22.67 -16.44
N ALA A 159 8.48 23.97 -16.20
CA ALA A 159 9.60 24.90 -16.19
C ALA A 159 10.71 24.48 -15.20
N ALA A 160 10.37 23.84 -14.08
CA ALA A 160 11.34 23.38 -13.09
C ALA A 160 12.13 22.16 -13.61
N SER A 161 11.47 21.17 -14.22
CA SER A 161 12.18 20.05 -14.87
C SER A 161 13.06 20.53 -16.00
N ARG A 162 12.59 21.52 -16.78
CA ARG A 162 13.38 22.15 -17.85
C ARG A 162 14.65 22.82 -17.30
N ALA A 163 14.50 23.68 -16.28
CA ALA A 163 15.62 24.35 -15.64
C ALA A 163 16.63 23.36 -15.07
N TYR A 164 16.14 22.33 -14.37
CA TYR A 164 16.97 21.28 -13.80
C TYR A 164 17.70 20.45 -14.87
N MET A 165 17.06 20.11 -16.00
CA MET A 165 17.69 19.44 -17.14
C MET A 165 18.86 20.24 -17.72
N LEU A 166 18.66 21.55 -17.92
CA LEU A 166 19.71 22.44 -18.42
C LEU A 166 20.86 22.57 -17.42
N GLU A 167 20.56 22.73 -16.13
CA GLU A 167 21.57 22.84 -15.05
C GLU A 167 22.50 21.61 -15.02
N ARG A 168 21.94 20.43 -15.28
CA ARG A 168 22.71 19.18 -15.30
C ARG A 168 23.37 18.86 -16.64
N GLY A 169 23.33 19.79 -17.60
CA GLY A 169 24.03 19.69 -18.87
C GLY A 169 23.33 18.86 -19.95
N LEU A 170 22.01 18.67 -19.85
CA LEU A 170 21.24 18.09 -20.95
C LEU A 170 21.27 19.08 -22.14
N PRO A 171 21.56 18.63 -23.38
CA PRO A 171 21.64 19.54 -24.52
C PRO A 171 20.34 20.30 -24.72
N VAL A 172 20.45 21.61 -24.99
CA VAL A 172 19.28 22.50 -25.20
C VAL A 172 18.32 21.93 -26.23
N ILE A 173 18.84 21.39 -27.33
CA ILE A 173 18.05 20.75 -28.40
C ILE A 173 17.21 19.58 -27.84
N THR A 174 17.81 18.71 -27.04
CA THR A 174 17.13 17.57 -26.42
C THR A 174 16.10 18.03 -25.38
N THR A 175 16.43 19.03 -24.57
CA THR A 175 15.52 19.61 -23.59
C THR A 175 14.30 20.25 -24.28
N ASP A 176 14.52 21.01 -25.35
CA ASP A 176 13.46 21.64 -26.12
C ASP A 176 12.60 20.61 -26.85
N LEU A 177 13.18 19.52 -27.37
CA LEU A 177 12.43 18.39 -27.95
C LEU A 177 11.59 17.64 -26.92
N LEU A 178 12.07 17.49 -25.69
CA LEU A 178 11.29 16.89 -24.60
C LEU A 178 10.11 17.78 -24.21
N HIS A 179 10.29 19.10 -24.23
CA HIS A 179 9.26 20.09 -23.87
C HIS A 179 8.49 20.62 -25.09
N ALA A 180 8.68 20.04 -26.28
CA ALA A 180 7.98 20.42 -27.51
C ALA A 180 6.50 20.04 -27.41
N GLY A 181 5.70 20.90 -26.79
CA GLY A 181 4.31 20.67 -26.45
C GLY A 181 3.77 21.74 -25.49
N ARG A 182 2.65 21.45 -24.82
CA ARG A 182 2.07 22.33 -23.79
C ARG A 182 2.73 22.03 -22.45
N GLU A 183 3.33 23.03 -21.80
CA GLU A 183 3.72 22.93 -20.39
C GLU A 183 2.53 23.30 -19.47
N PRO A 184 2.28 22.56 -18.38
CA PRO A 184 2.89 21.28 -18.03
C PRO A 184 2.32 20.13 -18.89
N SER A 185 3.18 19.19 -19.32
CA SER A 185 2.77 17.93 -19.94
C SER A 185 2.98 16.78 -18.96
N GLY A 186 1.95 15.94 -18.79
CA GLY A 186 1.93 14.84 -17.83
C GLY A 186 1.80 13.49 -18.52
N PHE A 187 2.51 12.48 -18.01
CA PHE A 187 2.43 11.08 -18.43
C PHE A 187 1.97 10.23 -17.25
N GLU A 188 0.96 9.40 -17.47
CA GLU A 188 0.29 8.63 -16.41
C GLU A 188 1.04 7.34 -16.05
N ASP A 189 1.90 6.85 -16.93
CA ASP A 189 2.64 5.61 -16.73
C ASP A 189 4.05 5.64 -17.35
N ALA A 190 4.86 4.65 -17.00
CA ALA A 190 6.24 4.55 -17.50
C ALA A 190 6.28 4.33 -19.02
N ALA A 191 5.28 3.66 -19.59
CA ALA A 191 5.25 3.33 -21.01
C ALA A 191 5.03 4.58 -21.88
N SER A 192 4.10 5.45 -21.48
CA SER A 192 3.82 6.73 -22.12
C SER A 192 5.00 7.70 -21.99
N TRP A 193 5.66 7.71 -20.82
CA TRP A 193 6.91 8.44 -20.65
C TRP A 193 8.04 7.92 -21.55
N ASP A 194 8.26 6.60 -21.58
CA ASP A 194 9.31 5.98 -22.38
C ASP A 194 9.08 6.20 -23.89
N ALA A 195 7.82 6.15 -24.34
CA ALA A 195 7.45 6.45 -25.72
C ALA A 195 7.79 7.89 -26.10
N HIS A 196 7.44 8.87 -25.25
CA HIS A 196 7.77 10.28 -25.46
C HIS A 196 9.28 10.50 -25.50
N ARG A 197 10.01 9.94 -24.54
CA ARG A 197 11.48 10.05 -24.49
C ARG A 197 12.14 9.47 -25.73
N ASN A 198 11.70 8.29 -26.18
CA ASN A 198 12.27 7.63 -27.35
C ASN A 198 12.01 8.43 -28.64
N TYR A 199 10.87 9.11 -28.73
CA TYR A 199 10.56 10.02 -29.85
C TYR A 199 11.46 11.27 -29.84
N SER A 200 11.75 11.83 -28.65
CA SER A 200 12.60 13.03 -28.49
C SER A 200 14.12 12.77 -28.61
N GLY A 201 14.55 11.52 -28.83
CA GLY A 201 15.92 11.12 -29.17
C GLY A 201 16.67 10.32 -28.09
N PRO A 202 17.67 9.50 -28.46
CA PRO A 202 18.41 8.65 -27.53
C PRO A 202 19.31 9.49 -26.63
N CYS A 203 18.98 9.57 -25.35
CA CYS A 203 19.86 10.14 -24.35
C CYS A 203 20.74 9.05 -23.73
N GLN A 204 22.05 9.24 -23.73
CA GLN A 204 22.97 8.38 -22.97
C GLN A 204 22.79 8.65 -21.47
N GLY A 205 22.06 7.77 -20.78
CA GLY A 205 21.78 7.85 -19.34
C GLY A 205 20.36 7.40 -19.00
N GLN A 206 20.08 6.10 -19.09
CA GLN A 206 18.73 5.54 -18.87
C GLN A 206 18.23 5.72 -17.42
N GLU A 207 19.12 5.67 -16.41
CA GLU A 207 18.72 5.84 -15.00
C GLU A 207 18.53 7.29 -14.59
N SER A 208 19.31 8.20 -15.16
CA SER A 208 19.11 9.61 -14.87
C SER A 208 17.71 9.98 -15.33
N LEU A 209 17.34 9.75 -16.61
CA LEU A 209 16.09 10.20 -17.25
C LEU A 209 14.78 9.80 -16.57
N ASN A 210 14.76 8.69 -15.86
CA ASN A 210 13.59 8.28 -15.09
C ASN A 210 13.33 9.17 -13.85
N LEU A 211 14.34 9.91 -13.38
CA LEU A 211 14.26 10.80 -12.23
C LEU A 211 13.78 12.22 -12.57
N TRP A 212 13.74 12.62 -13.85
CA TRP A 212 13.52 14.02 -14.25
C TRP A 212 12.06 14.38 -14.47
N GLY A 213 11.17 13.39 -14.52
CA GLY A 213 9.71 13.60 -14.60
C GLY A 213 9.02 13.64 -13.24
N TYR A 214 9.69 13.31 -12.14
CA TYR A 214 9.04 13.28 -10.83
C TYR A 214 9.08 14.69 -10.21
N GLY A 215 8.22 15.57 -10.70
CA GLY A 215 8.05 16.93 -10.17
C GLY A 215 6.73 17.08 -9.42
N SER A 216 6.80 17.68 -8.22
CA SER A 216 5.64 18.18 -7.47
C SER A 216 4.93 19.28 -8.25
N HIS A 217 3.59 19.27 -8.18
CA HIS A 217 2.61 20.31 -8.57
C HIS A 217 3.10 21.52 -9.38
#